data_AF-A0A318DY35-F1
#
_entry.id   AF-A0A318DY35-F1
#
_cell.length_a   1.000
_cell.length_b   1.000
_cell.length_c   1.000
_cell.angle_alpha   90.00
_cell.angle_beta   90.00
_cell.angle_gamma   90.00
#
_symmetry.space_group_name_H-M   'P 1'
#
loop_
_entity.id
_entity.type
_entity.pdbx_description
1 polymer ?
#
loop_
_entity_poly.entity_id
_entity_poly.type
_entity_poly.pdbx_seq_one_letter_code
_entity_poly.pdbx_strand_id
1 'polypeptide(L)'
;MPKSRAPYPADFRQQMIELVQAGRTPAELAREFECTAQTIANWVAQAARDAGRPLPGKDGLTTAERDELTRLRRENRQLKMERDILSKATAWFAGRAEKTSTPSSNS
;
A
#
# COMPACT_ATOMS: atom_id res chain seq x y z
N MET A 1 0.59 8.86 20.78
CA MET A 1 1.11 7.99 19.72
C MET A 1 0.63 6.57 20.00
N PRO A 2 -0.10 5.88 19.10
CA PRO A 2 -0.36 4.46 19.30
C PRO A 2 0.99 3.74 19.36
N LYS A 3 1.23 2.93 20.39
CA LYS A 3 2.43 2.08 20.48
C LYS A 3 2.32 1.00 19.41
N SER A 4 2.90 1.23 18.24
CA SER A 4 3.02 0.19 17.22
C SER A 4 4.04 -0.84 17.71
N ARG A 5 3.61 -2.08 17.91
CA ARG A 5 4.54 -3.19 18.16
C ARG A 5 5.39 -3.42 16.91
N ALA A 6 6.66 -3.78 17.12
CA ALA A 6 7.53 -4.18 16.02
C ALA A 6 6.87 -5.35 15.25
N PRO A 7 6.92 -5.34 13.91
CA PRO A 7 6.46 -6.48 13.13
C PRO A 7 7.22 -7.75 13.51
N TYR A 8 6.55 -8.89 13.49
CA TYR A 8 7.22 -10.19 13.65
C TYR A 8 8.25 -10.39 12.53
N PRO A 9 9.41 -11.00 12.83
CA PRO A 9 10.40 -11.37 11.82
C PRO A 9 9.79 -12.23 10.70
N ALA A 10 10.32 -12.07 9.48
CA ALA A 10 9.83 -12.80 8.31
C ALA A 10 10.01 -14.32 8.49
N ASP A 11 11.17 -14.75 8.96
CA ASP A 11 11.49 -16.16 9.17
C ASP A 11 10.55 -16.81 10.21
N PHE A 12 10.24 -16.08 11.29
CA PHE A 12 9.29 -16.54 12.30
C PHE A 12 7.89 -16.71 11.72
N ARG A 13 7.43 -15.74 10.92
CA ARG A 13 6.14 -15.84 10.21
C ARG A 13 6.11 -17.06 9.29
N GLN A 14 7.19 -17.28 8.53
CA GLN A 14 7.29 -18.38 7.59
C GLN A 14 7.25 -19.73 8.32
N GLN A 15 7.98 -19.87 9.41
CA GLN A 15 7.95 -21.06 10.26
C GLN A 15 6.55 -21.36 10.79
N MET A 16 5.80 -20.34 11.25
CA MET A 16 4.42 -20.53 11.71
C MET A 16 3.50 -21.01 10.60
N ILE A 17 3.66 -20.51 9.37
CA ILE A 17 2.87 -20.95 8.21
C ILE A 17 3.19 -22.42 7.90
N GLU A 18 4.46 -22.80 7.87
CA GLU A 18 4.90 -24.17 7.60
C GLU A 18 4.37 -25.17 8.63
N LEU A 19 4.40 -24.81 9.92
CA LEU A 19 3.84 -25.65 10.98
C LEU A 19 2.33 -25.86 10.81
N VAL A 20 1.59 -24.83 10.40
CA VAL A 20 0.14 -24.98 10.11
C VAL A 20 -0.08 -25.87 8.89
N GLN A 21 0.72 -25.73 7.84
CA GLN A 21 0.65 -26.59 6.66
C GLN A 21 0.99 -28.05 6.98
N ALA A 22 1.86 -28.29 7.97
CA ALA A 22 2.17 -29.62 8.49
C ALA A 22 1.07 -30.22 9.39
N GLY A 23 -0.06 -29.53 9.56
CA GLY A 23 -1.25 -30.04 10.26
C GLY A 23 -1.47 -29.47 11.66
N ARG A 24 -0.64 -28.53 12.12
CA ARG A 24 -0.83 -27.89 13.42
C ARG A 24 -1.90 -26.82 13.40
N THR A 25 -2.58 -26.61 14.52
CA THR A 25 -3.59 -25.57 14.61
C THR A 25 -3.00 -24.23 15.07
N PRO A 26 -3.49 -23.08 14.55
CA PRO A 26 -3.08 -21.76 15.04
C PRO A 26 -3.28 -21.57 16.55
N ALA A 27 -4.25 -22.25 17.15
CA ALA A 27 -4.55 -22.17 18.58
C ALA A 27 -3.53 -22.92 19.45
N GLU A 28 -2.95 -24.01 18.96
CA GLU A 28 -1.83 -24.64 19.66
C GLU A 28 -0.55 -23.81 19.54
N LEU A 29 -0.23 -23.34 18.32
CA LEU A 29 0.95 -22.50 18.10
C LEU A 29 0.89 -21.22 18.93
N ALA A 30 -0.28 -20.61 19.08
CA ALA A 30 -0.44 -19.42 19.93
C ALA A 30 -0.23 -19.67 21.43
N ARG A 31 -0.29 -20.93 21.89
CA ARG A 31 0.02 -21.30 23.29
C ARG A 31 1.52 -21.50 23.50
N GLU A 32 2.21 -21.97 22.46
CA GLU A 32 3.66 -22.25 22.50
C GLU A 32 4.50 -21.02 22.18
N PHE A 33 3.98 -20.13 21.34
CA PHE A 33 4.65 -18.93 20.89
C PHE A 33 3.91 -17.69 21.35
N GLU A 34 4.61 -16.56 21.56
CA GLU A 34 4.02 -15.27 21.94
C GLU A 34 3.26 -14.57 20.79
N CYS A 35 2.54 -15.33 19.97
CA CYS A 35 1.76 -14.86 18.84
C CYS A 35 0.29 -15.24 19.02
N THR A 36 -0.64 -14.37 18.61
CA THR A 36 -2.06 -14.72 18.70
C THR A 36 -2.48 -15.66 17.59
N ALA A 37 -3.43 -16.57 17.87
CA ALA A 37 -3.95 -17.51 16.86
C ALA A 37 -4.52 -16.78 15.64
N GLN A 38 -5.14 -15.61 15.84
CA GLN A 38 -5.66 -14.77 14.76
C GLN A 38 -4.55 -14.24 13.84
N THR A 39 -3.41 -13.84 14.42
CA THR A 39 -2.25 -13.39 13.65
C THR A 39 -1.71 -14.50 12.76
N ILE A 40 -1.57 -15.72 13.30
CA ILE A 40 -1.12 -16.90 12.55
C ILE A 40 -2.13 -17.24 11.43
N ALA A 41 -3.43 -17.25 11.74
CA ALA A 41 -4.47 -17.50 10.75
C ALA A 41 -4.46 -16.48 9.60
N ASN A 42 -4.18 -15.21 9.90
CA ASN A 42 -4.05 -14.17 8.88
C ASN A 42 -2.85 -14.40 7.97
N TRP A 43 -1.72 -14.85 8.51
CA TRP A 43 -0.53 -15.18 7.72
C TRP A 43 -0.77 -16.37 6.80
N VAL A 44 -1.40 -17.43 7.30
CA VAL A 44 -1.76 -18.59 6.49
C VAL A 44 -2.74 -18.21 5.39
N ALA A 45 -3.75 -17.39 5.69
CA ALA A 45 -4.67 -16.88 4.68
C ALA A 45 -3.97 -16.03 3.62
N GLN A 46 -3.02 -15.18 4.01
CA GLN A 46 -2.26 -14.38 3.04
C GLN A 46 -1.35 -15.27 2.18
N ALA A 47 -0.65 -16.23 2.77
CA ALA A 47 0.20 -17.17 2.03
C ALA A 47 -0.62 -18.02 1.05
N ALA A 48 -1.82 -18.44 1.44
CA ALA A 48 -2.73 -19.18 0.57
C ALA A 48 -3.19 -18.35 -0.63
N ARG A 49 -3.50 -17.05 -0.43
CA ARG A 49 -3.78 -16.11 -1.53
C ARG A 49 -2.57 -15.94 -2.45
N ASP A 50 -1.40 -15.70 -1.88
CA ASP A 50 -0.17 -15.47 -2.62
C ASP A 50 0.23 -16.72 -3.45
N ALA A 51 -0.16 -17.92 -2.98
CA ALA A 51 -0.01 -19.18 -3.70
C ALA A 51 -1.14 -19.48 -4.71
N GLY A 52 -2.09 -18.56 -4.92
CA GLY A 52 -3.21 -18.72 -5.86
C GLY A 52 -4.30 -19.69 -5.39
N ARG A 53 -4.34 -20.03 -4.10
CA ARG A 53 -5.34 -20.93 -3.48
C ARG A 53 -6.01 -20.26 -2.27
N PRO A 54 -6.78 -19.16 -2.47
CA PRO A 54 -7.40 -18.44 -1.36
C PRO A 54 -8.34 -19.34 -0.56
N LEU A 55 -8.33 -19.18 0.76
CA LEU A 55 -9.26 -19.88 1.65
C LEU A 55 -10.68 -19.33 1.46
N PRO A 56 -11.74 -20.16 1.63
CA PRO A 56 -13.12 -19.68 1.55
C PRO A 56 -13.41 -18.51 2.48
N GLY A 57 -14.05 -17.45 1.95
CA GLY A 57 -14.37 -16.23 2.72
C GLY A 57 -13.14 -15.41 3.13
N LYS A 58 -11.96 -15.70 2.57
CA LYS A 58 -10.73 -14.95 2.73
C LYS A 58 -10.26 -14.42 1.39
N ASP A 59 -11.15 -13.78 0.65
CA ASP A 59 -10.77 -13.07 -0.57
C ASP A 59 -9.94 -11.82 -0.25
N GLY A 60 -9.23 -11.30 -1.26
CA GLY A 60 -8.44 -10.08 -1.14
C GLY A 60 -7.19 -10.10 -2.00
N LEU A 61 -6.47 -8.99 -2.01
CA LEU A 61 -5.24 -8.83 -2.78
C LEU A 61 -4.12 -9.73 -2.24
N THR A 62 -3.39 -10.31 -3.18
CA THR A 62 -2.06 -10.85 -2.93
C THR A 62 -1.12 -9.77 -2.41
N THR A 63 0.00 -10.18 -1.83
CA THR A 63 1.03 -9.26 -1.36
C THR A 63 1.57 -8.41 -2.53
N ALA A 64 1.84 -9.04 -3.68
CA ALA A 64 2.31 -8.35 -4.87
C ALA A 64 1.32 -7.31 -5.41
N GLU A 65 0.03 -7.65 -5.52
CA GLU A 65 -1.00 -6.70 -5.96
C GLU A 65 -1.15 -5.52 -4.99
N ARG A 66 -1.03 -5.77 -3.68
CA ARG A 66 -1.11 -4.71 -2.66
C ARG A 66 0.08 -3.75 -2.74
N ASP A 67 1.27 -4.27 -2.99
CA ASP A 67 2.48 -3.47 -3.14
C ASP A 67 2.40 -2.61 -4.41
N GLU A 68 1.96 -3.20 -5.52
CA GLU A 68 1.75 -2.48 -6.78
C GLU A 68 0.68 -1.39 -6.64
N LEU A 69 -0.45 -1.69 -5.99
CA LEU A 69 -1.48 -0.69 -5.70
C LEU A 69 -0.93 0.48 -4.88
N THR A 70 -0.06 0.19 -3.92
CA THR A 70 0.58 1.22 -3.09
C THR A 70 1.54 2.08 -3.92
N ARG A 71 2.35 1.47 -4.78
CA ARG A 71 3.25 2.15 -5.70
C ARG A 71 2.47 3.09 -6.63
N LEU A 72 1.45 2.58 -7.30
CA LEU A 72 0.61 3.34 -8.22
C LEU A 72 -0.12 4.49 -7.53
N ARG A 73 -0.59 4.31 -6.29
CA ARG A 73 -1.21 5.41 -5.53
C ARG A 73 -0.22 6.52 -5.20
N ARG A 74 1.04 6.19 -4.89
CA ARG A 74 2.09 7.18 -4.66
C ARG A 74 2.43 7.93 -5.93
N GLU A 75 2.60 7.20 -7.04
CA GLU A 75 2.89 7.78 -8.35
C GLU A 75 1.75 8.69 -8.83
N ASN A 76 0.49 8.24 -8.72
CA ASN A 76 -0.67 9.05 -9.09
C ASN A 76 -0.76 10.34 -8.27
N ARG A 77 -0.41 10.30 -6.97
CA ARG A 77 -0.32 11.49 -6.14
C ARG A 77 0.76 12.44 -6.63
N GLN A 78 1.94 11.92 -6.97
CA GLN A 78 3.05 12.72 -7.52
C GLN A 78 2.64 13.40 -8.82
N LEU A 79 2.09 12.65 -9.77
CA LEU A 79 1.64 13.17 -11.05
C LEU A 79 0.57 14.26 -10.92
N LYS A 80 -0.38 14.09 -9.98
CA LYS A 80 -1.38 15.12 -9.68
C LYS A 80 -0.75 16.41 -9.17
N MET A 81 0.22 16.30 -8.26
CA MET A 81 0.94 17.49 -7.75
C MET A 81 1.71 18.20 -8.86
N GLU A 82 2.43 17.46 -9.71
CA GLU A 82 3.18 18.02 -10.85
C GLU A 82 2.25 18.72 -11.84
N ARG A 83 1.15 18.06 -12.22
CA ARG A 83 0.12 18.64 -13.09
C ARG A 83 -0.44 19.94 -12.49
N ASP A 84 -0.70 19.97 -11.19
CA ASP A 84 -1.25 21.16 -10.53
C ASP A 84 -0.23 22.30 -10.45
N ILE A 85 1.05 22.00 -10.23
CA ILE A 85 2.12 23.01 -10.30
C ILE A 85 2.23 23.60 -11.70
N LEU A 86 2.27 22.74 -12.73
CA LEU A 86 2.33 23.18 -14.12
C LEU A 86 1.10 24.02 -14.50
N SER A 87 -0.10 23.57 -14.11
CA SER A 87 -1.33 24.32 -14.37
C SER A 87 -1.31 25.71 -13.71
N LYS A 88 -0.84 25.81 -12.47
CA LYS A 88 -0.68 27.10 -11.78
C LYS A 88 0.37 27.99 -12.43
N ALA A 89 1.50 27.42 -12.87
CA ALA A 89 2.55 28.14 -13.57
C ALA A 89 2.02 28.72 -14.90
N THR A 90 1.36 27.90 -15.72
CA THR A 90 0.75 28.34 -16.98
C THR A 90 -0.26 29.47 -16.77
N ALA A 91 -1.13 29.35 -15.77
CA ALA A 91 -2.09 30.42 -15.43
C ALA A 91 -1.39 31.71 -14.98
N TRP A 92 -0.32 31.60 -14.18
CA TRP A 92 0.47 32.74 -13.75
C TRP A 92 1.14 33.46 -14.94
N PHE A 93 1.73 32.72 -15.88
CA PHE A 93 2.36 33.29 -17.08
C PHE A 93 1.33 33.94 -18.02
N ALA A 94 0.18 33.29 -18.26
CA ALA A 94 -0.89 33.85 -19.08
C ALA A 94 -1.40 35.19 -18.52
N GLY A 95 -1.68 35.26 -17.22
CA GLY A 95 -2.12 36.50 -16.56
C GLY A 95 -1.07 37.60 -16.49
N ARG A 96 0.22 37.31 -16.73
CA ARG A 96 1.29 38.32 -16.83
C ARG A 96 1.43 38.86 -18.26
N ALA A 97 1.25 38.02 -19.28
CA ALA A 97 1.30 38.43 -20.68
C ALA A 97 0.22 39.48 -21.02
N GLU A 98 -0.98 39.34 -20.45
CA GLU A 98 -2.07 40.32 -20.61
C GLU A 98 -1.72 41.69 -20.00
N LYS A 99 -0.97 41.73 -18.89
CA LYS A 99 -0.63 42.97 -18.18
C LYS A 99 0.50 43.77 -18.84
N THR A 100 1.29 43.15 -19.71
CA THR A 100 2.40 43.82 -20.43
C THR A 100 2.01 44.34 -21.81
N SER A 101 0.78 44.10 -22.26
CA SER A 101 0.27 44.64 -23.52
C SER A 101 -0.26 46.06 -23.33
N THR A 102 0.62 47.06 -23.30
CA THR A 102 0.21 48.46 -23.55
C THR A 102 -0.39 48.53 -24.96
N PRO A 103 -1.64 48.97 -25.15
CA PRO A 103 -2.20 49.14 -26.48
C PRO A 103 -1.40 50.27 -27.15
N SER A 104 -0.67 49.94 -28.21
CA SER A 104 0.00 50.93 -29.05
C SER A 104 -1.07 51.87 -29.62
N SER A 105 -1.06 53.11 -29.14
CA SER A 105 -1.92 54.18 -29.65
C SER A 105 -1.39 54.57 -31.04
N ASN A 106 -2.12 54.17 -32.09
CA ASN A 106 -1.85 54.64 -33.44
C ASN A 106 -2.22 56.12 -33.55
N SER A 107 -1.25 56.93 -33.98
CA SER A 107 -1.42 58.34 -34.39
C SER A 107 -2.10 58.45 -35.75
#